data_AF-A0AAW5SSY5-F1
#
_entry.id   AF-A0AAW5SSY5-F1
#
_cell.length_a   1.000
_cell.length_b   1.000
_cell.length_c   1.000
_cell.angle_alpha   90.00
_cell.angle_beta   90.00
_cell.angle_gamma   90.00
#
_symmetry.space_group_name_H-M   'P 1'
#
loop_
_entity.id
_entity.type
_entity.pdbx_description
1 polymer ?
#
loop_
_entity_poly.entity_id
_entity_poly.type
_entity_poly.pdbx_seq_one_letter_code
_entity_poly.pdbx_strand_id
1 'polypeptide(L)'
;MQGWTAAAAFGRSDCERLDVGLLAQPVLALTSLAYVAVGVAVLCWALRGRALLAGTAGVALIAVGLGSFVFHGPQPPWAGPVHDWPIIILAVVCVIGVARTARARRSAWVAAAAVFALGLAAYAAGRTGSPLCRPDSLWQYHGVWHVLSGAAAGLAAWAMVPARQYRSRRCR
;
A
#
# COMPACT_ATOMS: atom_id res chain seq x y z
N MET A 1 7.99 -16.04 -23.54
CA MET A 1 8.89 -15.93 -22.37
C MET A 1 9.51 -14.53 -22.22
N GLN A 2 8.85 -13.44 -22.65
CA GLN A 2 9.41 -12.08 -22.63
C GLN A 2 8.93 -11.20 -21.46
N GLY A 3 7.88 -11.58 -20.73
CA GLY A 3 7.38 -10.82 -19.58
C GLY A 3 8.14 -11.05 -18.26
N TRP A 4 8.90 -12.15 -18.16
CA TRP A 4 9.50 -12.63 -16.90
C TRP A 4 10.83 -11.92 -16.58
N THR A 5 11.53 -11.41 -17.61
CA THR A 5 12.76 -10.60 -17.43
C THR A 5 12.46 -9.20 -16.90
N ALA A 6 11.27 -8.66 -17.16
CA ALA A 6 10.86 -7.35 -16.67
C ALA A 6 10.60 -7.35 -15.16
N ALA A 7 9.89 -8.36 -14.63
CA ALA A 7 9.63 -8.49 -13.19
C ALA A 7 10.93 -8.62 -12.36
N ALA A 8 11.89 -9.44 -12.82
CA ALA A 8 13.22 -9.53 -12.24
C ALA A 8 14.06 -8.24 -12.43
N ALA A 9 13.73 -7.41 -13.42
CA ALA A 9 14.38 -6.11 -13.63
C ALA A 9 13.86 -5.03 -12.67
N PHE A 10 12.62 -5.12 -12.16
CA PHE A 10 12.05 -4.10 -11.26
C PHE A 10 12.63 -4.13 -9.85
N GLY A 11 12.93 -5.30 -9.28
CA GLY A 11 13.63 -5.40 -7.99
C GLY A 11 15.03 -4.77 -8.00
N ARG A 12 15.63 -4.55 -9.18
CA ARG A 12 16.91 -3.82 -9.32
C ARG A 12 16.76 -2.30 -9.19
N SER A 13 15.54 -1.77 -9.26
CA SER A 13 15.28 -0.34 -9.07
C SER A 13 15.19 0.08 -7.59
N ASP A 14 15.13 -0.91 -6.71
CA ASP A 14 15.18 -0.73 -5.27
C ASP A 14 16.61 -0.58 -4.78
N CYS A 15 16.79 0.31 -3.81
CA CYS A 15 18.12 0.55 -3.27
C CYS A 15 18.64 -0.61 -2.41
N GLU A 16 17.77 -1.33 -1.69
CA GLU A 16 18.19 -2.43 -0.82
C GLU A 16 18.90 -3.53 -1.63
N ARG A 17 20.08 -3.92 -1.13
CA ARG A 17 20.88 -4.99 -1.75
C ARG A 17 20.09 -6.29 -1.78
N LEU A 18 20.19 -7.01 -2.90
CA LEU A 18 19.70 -8.38 -3.02
C LEU A 18 20.64 -9.36 -2.30
N ASP A 19 20.10 -10.16 -1.39
CA ASP A 19 20.80 -11.25 -0.70
C ASP A 19 20.29 -12.63 -1.17
N VAL A 20 21.08 -13.67 -0.97
CA VAL A 20 20.76 -15.07 -1.31
C VAL A 20 19.93 -15.79 -0.24
N GLY A 21 19.37 -15.04 0.71
CA GLY A 21 18.55 -15.56 1.80
C GLY A 21 17.08 -15.82 1.43
N LEU A 22 16.28 -16.25 2.42
CA LEU A 22 14.83 -16.46 2.27
C LEU A 22 14.10 -15.16 1.87
N LEU A 23 14.63 -14.02 2.31
CA LEU A 23 14.18 -12.69 1.92
C LEU A 23 15.32 -12.03 1.14
N ALA A 24 15.11 -11.79 -0.14
CA ALA A 24 16.08 -11.13 -1.01
C ALA A 24 16.33 -9.68 -0.57
N GLN A 25 15.29 -9.00 -0.07
CA GLN A 25 15.31 -7.63 0.44
C GLN A 25 14.58 -7.59 1.80
N PRO A 26 15.26 -7.98 2.90
CA PRO A 26 14.63 -8.14 4.21
C PRO A 26 13.87 -6.90 4.71
N VAL A 27 14.42 -5.69 4.55
CA VAL A 27 13.80 -4.46 5.05
C VAL A 27 12.55 -4.14 4.25
N LEU A 28 12.62 -4.20 2.92
CA LEU A 28 11.46 -3.95 2.05
C LEU A 28 10.38 -4.99 2.29
N ALA A 29 10.73 -6.28 2.36
CA ALA A 29 9.77 -7.34 2.65
C ALA A 29 9.04 -7.11 4.00
N LEU A 30 9.78 -6.83 5.08
CA LEU A 30 9.18 -6.61 6.40
C LEU A 30 8.32 -5.34 6.45
N THR A 31 8.78 -4.25 5.82
CA THR A 31 8.00 -3.00 5.79
C THR A 31 6.71 -3.10 4.97
N SER A 32 6.62 -4.02 4.00
CA SER A 32 5.38 -4.33 3.28
C SER A 32 4.26 -4.83 4.21
N LEU A 33 4.58 -5.37 5.38
CA LEU A 33 3.59 -5.78 6.38
C LEU A 33 2.80 -4.59 6.97
N ALA A 34 3.28 -3.35 6.79
CA ALA A 34 2.52 -2.15 7.12
C ALA A 34 1.19 -2.10 6.35
N TYR A 35 1.18 -2.50 5.07
CA TYR A 35 -0.05 -2.60 4.29
C TYR A 35 -1.03 -3.62 4.86
N VAL A 36 -0.52 -4.78 5.30
CA VAL A 36 -1.34 -5.83 5.93
C VAL A 36 -1.96 -5.30 7.22
N ALA A 37 -1.18 -4.66 8.08
CA ALA A 37 -1.66 -4.10 9.34
C ALA A 37 -2.77 -3.05 9.12
N VAL A 38 -2.55 -2.10 8.19
CA VAL A 38 -3.55 -1.09 7.86
C VAL A 38 -4.78 -1.72 7.21
N GLY A 39 -4.60 -2.68 6.31
CA GLY A 39 -5.69 -3.36 5.62
C GLY A 39 -6.58 -4.16 6.57
N VAL A 40 -6.00 -4.85 7.56
CA VAL A 40 -6.74 -5.52 8.63
C VAL A 40 -7.53 -4.52 9.48
N ALA A 41 -6.92 -3.40 9.88
CA ALA A 41 -7.61 -2.36 10.63
C ALA A 41 -8.81 -1.78 9.85
N VAL A 42 -8.60 -1.46 8.57
CA VAL A 42 -9.65 -0.98 7.66
C VAL A 42 -10.76 -2.02 7.52
N LEU A 43 -10.43 -3.29 7.31
CA LEU A 43 -11.40 -4.38 7.17
C LEU A 43 -12.23 -4.54 8.45
N CYS A 44 -11.60 -4.49 9.62
CA CYS A 44 -12.30 -4.55 10.91
C CYS A 44 -13.31 -3.41 11.09
N TRP A 45 -12.95 -2.18 10.70
CA TRP A 45 -13.86 -1.04 10.74
C TRP A 45 -14.98 -1.17 9.70
N ALA A 46 -14.64 -1.58 8.48
CA ALA A 46 -15.59 -1.72 7.39
C ALA A 46 -16.65 -2.80 7.67
N LEU A 47 -16.28 -3.90 8.32
CA LEU A 47 -17.20 -4.96 8.73
C LEU A 47 -18.19 -4.46 9.80
N ARG A 48 -17.72 -3.67 10.77
CA ARG A 48 -18.59 -3.05 11.79
C ARG A 48 -19.58 -2.05 11.19
N GLY A 49 -19.16 -1.34 10.15
CA GLY A 49 -19.97 -0.35 9.44
C GLY A 49 -20.66 -0.84 8.15
N ARG A 50 -20.58 -2.13 7.80
CA ARG A 50 -21.09 -2.64 6.50
C ARG A 50 -20.66 -1.77 5.29
N ALA A 51 -19.46 -1.21 5.34
CA ALA A 51 -18.96 -0.26 4.35
C ALA A 51 -18.24 -1.01 3.23
N LEU A 52 -18.98 -1.54 2.26
CA LEU A 52 -18.45 -2.43 1.21
C LEU A 52 -17.20 -1.86 0.52
N LEU A 53 -17.23 -0.59 0.09
CA LEU A 53 -16.11 0.01 -0.64
C LEU A 53 -14.85 0.14 0.22
N ALA A 54 -14.99 0.50 1.50
CA ALA A 54 -13.89 0.52 2.45
C ALA A 54 -13.38 -0.90 2.76
N GLY A 55 -14.29 -1.88 2.83
CA GLY A 55 -13.93 -3.30 3.00
C GLY A 55 -13.13 -3.84 1.83
N THR A 56 -13.54 -3.54 0.60
CA THR A 56 -12.79 -3.88 -0.62
C THR A 56 -11.41 -3.22 -0.62
N ALA A 57 -11.30 -1.96 -0.20
CA ALA A 57 -10.01 -1.29 -0.04
C ALA A 57 -9.13 -2.02 1.00
N GLY A 58 -9.69 -2.43 2.13
CA GLY A 58 -8.97 -3.20 3.16
C GLY A 58 -8.44 -4.54 2.65
N VAL A 59 -9.27 -5.31 1.94
CA VAL A 59 -8.84 -6.59 1.32
C VAL A 59 -7.76 -6.36 0.26
N ALA A 60 -7.94 -5.38 -0.61
CA ALA A 60 -6.94 -5.03 -1.62
C ALA A 60 -5.61 -4.62 -0.97
N LEU A 61 -5.65 -3.86 0.13
CA LEU A 61 -4.46 -3.43 0.86
C LEU A 61 -3.73 -4.60 1.53
N ILE A 62 -4.45 -5.57 2.10
CA ILE A 62 -3.86 -6.83 2.58
C ILE A 62 -3.16 -7.56 1.43
N ALA A 63 -3.83 -7.68 0.29
CA ALA A 63 -3.26 -8.33 -0.89
C ALA A 63 -2.02 -7.60 -1.42
N VAL A 64 -1.99 -6.26 -1.41
CA VAL A 64 -0.78 -5.46 -1.73
C VAL A 64 0.36 -5.81 -0.78
N GLY A 65 0.09 -5.85 0.54
CA GLY A 65 1.11 -6.18 1.53
C GLY A 65 1.70 -7.57 1.36
N LEU A 66 0.84 -8.58 1.15
CA LEU A 66 1.29 -9.95 0.92
C LEU A 66 2.04 -10.09 -0.41
N GLY A 67 1.55 -9.46 -1.49
CA GLY A 67 2.22 -9.49 -2.78
C GLY A 67 3.57 -8.78 -2.76
N SER A 68 3.66 -7.65 -2.08
CA SER A 68 4.92 -6.91 -1.87
C SER A 68 5.91 -7.68 -1.00
N PHE A 69 5.43 -8.37 0.06
CA PHE A 69 6.29 -9.27 0.83
C PHE A 69 6.86 -10.38 -0.04
N VAL A 70 6.05 -10.99 -0.92
CA VAL A 70 6.53 -12.05 -1.84
C VAL A 70 7.51 -11.49 -2.87
N PHE A 71 7.27 -10.27 -3.36
CA PHE A 71 8.10 -9.59 -4.35
C PHE A 71 9.45 -9.12 -3.82
N HIS A 72 9.54 -8.70 -2.56
CA HIS A 72 10.82 -8.31 -1.96
C HIS A 72 11.48 -9.46 -1.18
N GLY A 73 10.69 -10.45 -0.74
CA GLY A 73 11.17 -11.60 0.01
C GLY A 73 11.65 -12.73 -0.90
N PRO A 74 10.89 -13.82 -1.06
CA PRO A 74 11.32 -15.02 -1.77
C PRO A 74 11.46 -14.88 -3.29
N GLN A 75 10.92 -13.81 -3.91
CA GLN A 75 11.07 -13.50 -5.34
C GLN A 75 10.82 -14.67 -6.31
N PRO A 76 9.73 -15.47 -6.15
CA PRO A 76 9.42 -16.49 -7.14
C PRO A 76 9.13 -15.86 -8.51
N PRO A 77 9.23 -16.62 -9.61
CA PRO A 77 9.06 -16.09 -10.97
C PRO A 77 7.73 -15.33 -11.19
N TRP A 78 6.68 -15.66 -10.43
CA TRP A 78 5.35 -15.06 -10.52
C TRP A 78 5.12 -13.88 -9.55
N ALA A 79 6.15 -13.44 -8.82
CA ALA A 79 6.00 -12.42 -7.78
C ALA A 79 5.52 -11.06 -8.34
N GLY A 80 5.95 -10.68 -9.55
CA GLY A 80 5.53 -9.44 -10.21
C GLY A 80 4.01 -9.31 -10.33
N PRO A 81 3.32 -10.25 -11.02
CA PRO A 81 1.86 -10.22 -11.10
C PRO A 81 1.14 -10.20 -9.75
N VAL A 82 1.63 -10.93 -8.75
CA VAL A 82 1.02 -10.97 -7.41
C VAL A 82 1.23 -9.66 -6.64
N HIS A 83 2.27 -8.90 -6.97
CA HIS A 83 2.51 -7.55 -6.46
C HIS A 83 1.65 -6.51 -7.17
N ASP A 84 1.60 -6.53 -8.50
CA ASP A 84 1.05 -5.42 -9.30
C ASP A 84 -0.48 -5.41 -9.35
N TRP A 85 -1.12 -6.58 -9.49
CA TRP A 85 -2.58 -6.65 -9.62
C TRP A 85 -3.34 -6.09 -8.40
N PRO A 86 -2.96 -6.42 -7.15
CA PRO A 86 -3.56 -5.79 -5.98
C PRO A 86 -3.42 -4.26 -5.95
N ILE A 87 -2.29 -3.71 -6.42
CA ILE A 87 -2.07 -2.26 -6.50
C ILE A 87 -3.07 -1.63 -7.48
N ILE A 88 -3.24 -2.23 -8.66
CA ILE A 88 -4.21 -1.77 -9.66
C ILE A 88 -5.63 -1.79 -9.08
N ILE A 89 -6.01 -2.88 -8.40
CA ILE A 89 -7.34 -3.01 -7.77
C ILE A 89 -7.54 -1.92 -6.72
N LEU A 90 -6.55 -1.70 -5.84
CA LEU A 90 -6.60 -0.66 -4.82
C LEU A 90 -6.75 0.74 -5.45
N ALA A 91 -5.99 1.03 -6.51
CA ALA A 91 -6.09 2.30 -7.23
C ALA A 91 -7.50 2.51 -7.82
N VAL A 92 -8.07 1.49 -8.46
CA VAL A 92 -9.46 1.53 -8.99
C VAL A 92 -10.47 1.80 -7.86
N VAL A 93 -10.34 1.11 -6.73
CA VAL A 93 -11.21 1.34 -5.55
C VAL A 93 -11.07 2.78 -5.03
N CYS A 94 -9.86 3.31 -4.96
CA CYS A 94 -9.59 4.69 -4.58
C CYS A 94 -10.24 5.70 -5.55
N VAL A 95 -10.13 5.49 -6.86
CA VAL A 95 -10.78 6.33 -7.88
C VAL A 95 -12.30 6.33 -7.70
N ILE A 96 -12.90 5.16 -7.51
CA ILE A 96 -14.34 5.04 -7.23
C ILE A 96 -14.69 5.77 -5.94
N GLY A 97 -13.87 5.65 -4.89
CA GLY A 97 -14.04 6.36 -3.63
C GLY A 97 -14.01 7.87 -3.77
N VAL A 98 -13.04 8.41 -4.51
CA VAL A 98 -12.94 9.84 -4.83
C VAL A 98 -14.20 10.30 -5.55
N ALA A 99 -14.59 9.60 -6.63
CA ALA A 99 -15.76 9.96 -7.43
C ALA A 99 -17.05 10.00 -6.59
N ARG A 100 -17.19 9.10 -5.61
CA ARG A 100 -18.38 9.00 -4.76
C ARG A 100 -18.37 9.91 -3.54
N THR A 101 -17.21 10.23 -2.97
CA THR A 101 -17.12 10.81 -1.62
C THR A 101 -16.28 12.08 -1.51
N ALA A 102 -15.53 12.47 -2.56
CA ALA A 102 -14.60 13.60 -2.49
C ALA A 102 -15.25 14.92 -2.08
N ARG A 103 -16.48 15.20 -2.54
CA ARG A 103 -17.20 16.42 -2.16
C ARG A 103 -17.54 16.46 -0.66
N ALA A 104 -18.00 15.35 -0.11
CA ALA A 104 -18.40 15.26 1.30
C ALA A 104 -17.22 15.09 2.27
N ARG A 105 -16.09 14.55 1.79
CA ARG A 105 -14.91 14.20 2.60
C ARG A 105 -13.64 14.83 2.05
N ARG A 106 -13.73 16.06 1.52
CA ARG A 106 -12.62 16.73 0.82
C ARG A 106 -11.33 16.77 1.64
N SER A 107 -11.41 17.14 2.92
CA SER A 107 -10.24 17.21 3.80
C SER A 107 -9.54 15.86 3.96
N ALA A 108 -10.31 14.77 4.07
CA ALA A 108 -9.77 13.41 4.17
C ALA A 108 -9.02 13.00 2.90
N TRP A 109 -9.59 13.29 1.73
CA TRP A 109 -8.96 13.02 0.44
C TRP A 109 -7.72 13.88 0.19
N VAL A 110 -7.74 15.15 0.59
CA VAL A 110 -6.55 16.02 0.54
C VAL A 110 -5.45 15.50 1.46
N ALA A 111 -5.79 15.08 2.68
CA ALA A 111 -4.83 14.48 3.61
C ALA A 111 -4.24 13.18 3.03
N ALA A 112 -5.08 12.29 2.50
CA ALA A 112 -4.62 11.05 1.84
C ALA A 112 -3.68 11.36 0.66
N ALA A 113 -4.03 12.32 -0.20
CA ALA A 113 -3.20 12.73 -1.33
C ALA A 113 -1.86 13.35 -0.89
N ALA A 114 -1.86 14.19 0.15
CA ALA A 114 -0.64 14.78 0.69
C ALA A 114 0.31 13.72 1.27
N VAL A 115 -0.22 12.77 2.06
CA VAL A 115 0.56 11.65 2.60
C VAL A 115 1.11 10.77 1.47
N PHE A 116 0.29 10.48 0.46
CA PHE A 116 0.74 9.72 -0.71
C PHE A 116 1.85 10.44 -1.49
N ALA A 117 1.74 11.76 -1.66
CA ALA A 117 2.77 12.56 -2.32
C ALA A 117 4.10 12.55 -1.55
N LEU A 118 4.07 12.58 -0.21
CA LEU A 118 5.26 12.39 0.62
C LEU A 118 5.86 10.99 0.45
N GLY A 119 5.01 9.98 0.34
CA GLY A 119 5.43 8.62 0.00
C GLY A 119 6.17 8.59 -1.35
N LEU A 120 5.57 9.15 -2.40
CA LEU A 120 6.18 9.19 -3.74
C LEU A 120 7.53 9.90 -3.71
N ALA A 121 7.63 11.00 -2.96
CA ALA A 121 8.89 11.72 -2.77
C ALA A 121 9.94 10.84 -2.07
N ALA A 122 9.57 10.10 -1.03
CA ALA A 122 10.47 9.15 -0.36
C ALA A 122 10.95 8.06 -1.34
N TYR A 123 10.04 7.42 -2.06
CA TYR A 123 10.39 6.41 -3.07
C TYR A 123 11.35 6.96 -4.13
N ALA A 124 11.04 8.13 -4.70
CA ALA A 124 11.90 8.78 -5.69
C ALA A 124 13.27 9.16 -5.12
N ALA A 125 13.32 9.58 -3.86
CA ALA A 125 14.55 9.99 -3.19
C ALA A 125 15.51 8.82 -2.92
N GLY A 126 15.01 7.61 -2.69
CA GLY A 126 15.85 6.45 -2.34
C GLY A 126 15.81 5.27 -3.32
N ARG A 127 15.45 5.50 -4.58
CA ARG A 127 15.62 4.52 -5.66
C ARG A 127 17.08 4.27 -6.01
N THR A 128 17.39 3.15 -6.65
CA THR A 128 18.73 2.86 -7.16
C THR A 128 19.28 4.01 -8.00
N GLY A 129 20.53 4.40 -7.74
CA GLY A 129 21.22 5.50 -8.42
C GLY A 129 20.94 6.90 -7.84
N SER A 130 20.08 7.02 -6.83
CA SER A 130 19.93 8.29 -6.11
C SER A 130 21.10 8.54 -5.13
N PRO A 131 21.42 9.80 -4.81
CA PRO A 131 22.49 10.12 -3.85
C PRO A 131 22.16 9.72 -2.40
N LEU A 132 20.88 9.43 -2.11
CA LEU A 132 20.43 8.99 -0.79
C LEU A 132 20.32 7.47 -0.67
N CYS A 133 20.53 6.74 -1.77
CA CYS A 133 20.53 5.29 -1.76
C CYS A 133 21.73 4.76 -0.97
N ARG A 134 21.46 4.02 0.11
CA ARG A 134 22.43 3.24 0.87
C ARG A 134 21.99 1.76 0.91
N PRO A 135 22.59 0.87 0.11
CA PRO A 135 22.06 -0.47 -0.11
C PRO A 135 22.11 -1.37 1.13
N ASP A 136 23.07 -1.13 2.03
CA ASP A 136 23.26 -1.91 3.26
C ASP A 136 22.58 -1.31 4.50
N SER A 137 21.81 -0.22 4.33
CA SER A 137 21.16 0.46 5.45
C SER A 137 19.85 -0.22 5.83
N LEU A 138 19.56 -0.30 7.14
CA LEU A 138 18.23 -0.63 7.62
C LEU A 138 17.21 0.51 7.37
N TRP A 139 17.69 1.72 7.10
CA TRP A 139 16.85 2.85 6.74
C TRP A 139 16.66 2.91 5.23
N GLN A 140 15.62 2.25 4.74
CA GLN A 140 15.23 2.26 3.34
C GLN A 140 14.08 3.23 3.09
N TYR A 141 14.27 4.20 2.19
CA TYR A 141 13.19 5.12 1.79
C TYR A 141 12.04 4.41 1.08
N HIS A 142 12.30 3.27 0.41
CA HIS A 142 11.23 2.42 -0.10
C HIS A 142 10.38 1.85 1.06
N GLY A 143 11.00 1.47 2.19
CA GLY A 143 10.26 1.12 3.39
C GLY A 143 9.39 2.26 3.94
N VAL A 144 9.86 3.51 3.86
CA VAL A 144 9.06 4.70 4.18
C VAL A 144 7.87 4.85 3.21
N TRP A 145 8.08 4.57 1.93
CA TRP A 145 7.01 4.51 0.92
C TRP A 145 5.93 3.49 1.30
N HIS A 146 6.29 2.30 1.77
CA HIS A 146 5.32 1.30 2.23
C HIS A 146 4.41 1.85 3.33
N VAL A 147 5.00 2.47 4.35
CA VAL A 147 4.26 3.02 5.49
C VAL A 147 3.36 4.18 5.05
N LEU A 148 3.89 5.14 4.29
CA LEU A 148 3.14 6.35 3.90
C LEU A 148 2.02 6.03 2.91
N SER A 149 2.28 5.22 1.90
CA SER A 149 1.23 4.83 0.94
C SER A 149 0.16 3.93 1.57
N GLY A 150 0.53 3.06 2.52
CA GLY A 150 -0.42 2.31 3.34
C GLY A 150 -1.30 3.22 4.19
N ALA A 151 -0.71 4.20 4.87
CA ALA A 151 -1.45 5.20 5.64
C ALA A 151 -2.39 6.04 4.75
N ALA A 152 -1.93 6.47 3.59
CA ALA A 152 -2.75 7.18 2.61
C ALA A 152 -3.96 6.35 2.14
N ALA A 153 -3.76 5.06 1.85
CA ALA A 153 -4.84 4.15 1.51
C ALA A 153 -5.82 3.93 2.68
N GLY A 154 -5.32 3.88 3.92
CA GLY A 154 -6.16 3.83 5.12
C GLY A 154 -7.03 5.08 5.29
N LEU A 155 -6.46 6.27 5.07
CA LEU A 155 -7.22 7.55 5.07
C LEU A 155 -8.27 7.59 3.96
N ALA A 156 -7.91 7.12 2.76
CA ALA A 156 -8.83 7.00 1.63
C ALA A 156 -9.99 6.04 1.97
N ALA A 157 -9.70 4.87 2.54
CA ALA A 157 -10.72 3.92 2.97
C ALA A 157 -11.64 4.50 4.05
N TRP A 158 -11.08 5.27 5.01
CA TRP A 158 -11.89 5.99 6.00
C TRP A 158 -12.83 7.02 5.35
N ALA A 159 -12.37 7.75 4.33
CA ALA A 159 -13.21 8.68 3.58
C ALA A 159 -14.37 7.99 2.85
N MET A 160 -14.24 6.69 2.53
CA MET A 160 -15.29 5.87 1.92
C MET A 160 -16.34 5.36 2.92
N VAL A 161 -16.12 5.51 4.24
CA VAL A 161 -17.07 5.05 5.26
C VAL A 161 -18.30 5.98 5.31
N PRO A 162 -19.53 5.44 5.18
CA PRO A 162 -20.75 6.22 5.25
C PRO A 162 -20.87 6.99 6.59
N ALA A 163 -21.23 8.27 6.54
CA ALA A 163 -21.43 9.10 7.73
C ALA A 163 -22.60 8.65 8.64
N ARG A 164 -23.46 7.74 8.17
CA ARG A 164 -24.79 7.48 8.77
C ARG A 164 -24.84 6.50 9.94
N GLN A 165 -23.73 5.91 10.40
CA GLN A 165 -23.81 4.79 11.35
C GLN A 165 -23.45 5.08 12.80
N TYR A 166 -23.13 6.32 13.17
CA TYR A 166 -22.94 6.68 14.59
C TYR A 166 -24.19 7.31 15.24
N ARG A 167 -25.31 7.45 14.51
CA ARG A 167 -26.51 8.12 15.00
C ARG A 167 -27.68 7.13 15.16
N SER A 168 -27.71 6.46 16.31
CA SER A 168 -28.88 5.93 17.06
C SER A 168 -28.71 4.48 17.59
N ARG A 169 -28.11 4.38 18.78
CA ARG A 169 -28.47 3.33 19.77
C ARG A 169 -28.95 3.91 21.11
N ARG A 170 -29.23 5.21 21.17
CA ARG A 170 -29.95 5.86 22.27
C ARG A 170 -31.17 6.57 21.68
N CYS A 171 -32.30 6.42 22.35
CA CYS A 171 -33.68 6.71 21.90
C CYS A 171 -34.38 5.52 21.21
N ARG A 172 -34.67 4.47 21.97
CA ARG A 172 -36.04 3.98 22.21
C ARG A 172 -36.11 3.49 23.65
#